data_AF-A0A1I7Y611-F1
#
_entry.id   AF-A0A1I7Y611-F1
#
_cell.length_a   1.000
_cell.length_b   1.000
_cell.length_c   1.000
_cell.angle_alpha   90.00
_cell.angle_beta   90.00
_cell.angle_gamma   90.00
#
_symmetry.space_group_name_H-M   'P 1'
#
loop_
_entity.id
_entity.type
_entity.pdbx_description
1 polymer ?
#
loop_
_entity_poly.entity_id
_entity_poly.type
_entity_poly.pdbx_seq_one_letter_code
_entity_poly.pdbx_strand_id
1 'polypeptide(L)'
;MTGSQLLRSHTFRIVSTINRKIYVFSNLSRTTMDSVPWKFVDSVVDLFSKRTLQQLAQEVRRSLWKDVVDLHRRNRVYYRVDFRMEEGGIKHVFKNGTEVDLSINMRTIREKGRFARISLVSDSTTDRDLSYFNAHFDPFNRYIFNWDGVEPLGEAETAKLLETISPQIDPASCCFQSFTGSPDCTRVLLTSLFKRVYLQRITVLFCGQIAYDFLEDQINNSPFLSNVTISGKNWPTPTPDLLMKLCLKGRPGKLVGVCVYDGIHLDSNYIQNLFDLWKENGNLQFELFSFPHILDKKGLHALMSKGKLLRSAKRASWIRDEISFFEHGTEKSVAILSDDGCLIRCFTCECDTSKKCLFKERSPRLHKLQKNGMLVNDGLDF
;
A
#
# COMPACT_ATOMS: atom_id res chain seq x y z
N MET A 1 16.38 -32.65 1.17
CA MET A 1 15.03 -32.16 1.57
C MET A 1 14.19 -31.93 0.32
N THR A 2 13.11 -32.70 0.14
CA THR A 2 12.28 -32.68 -1.08
C THR A 2 11.37 -31.45 -1.14
N GLY A 3 11.34 -30.79 -2.30
CA GLY A 3 10.69 -29.49 -2.54
C GLY A 3 9.17 -29.41 -2.33
N SER A 4 8.50 -30.48 -1.89
CA SER A 4 7.06 -30.52 -1.60
C SER A 4 6.69 -30.10 -0.16
N GLN A 5 7.64 -30.13 0.79
CA GLN A 5 7.35 -29.78 2.19
C GLN A 5 7.50 -28.30 2.54
N LEU A 6 8.26 -27.52 1.75
CA LEU A 6 8.47 -26.07 2.00
C LEU A 6 7.41 -25.16 1.33
N LEU A 7 6.51 -25.71 0.51
CA LEU A 7 5.47 -24.94 -0.20
C LEU A 7 4.18 -24.74 0.62
N ARG A 8 4.10 -25.29 1.83
CA ARG A 8 2.95 -25.11 2.74
C ARG A 8 2.95 -23.77 3.50
N SER A 9 4.02 -22.97 3.44
CA SER A 9 4.19 -21.80 4.31
C SER A 9 3.44 -20.54 3.84
N HIS A 10 3.25 -20.32 2.54
CA HIS A 10 2.71 -19.04 2.02
C HIS A 10 1.18 -18.94 2.10
N THR A 11 0.45 -20.02 1.81
CA THR A 11 -1.01 -20.08 2.05
C THR A 11 -1.31 -20.05 3.55
N PHE A 12 -0.40 -20.60 4.38
CA PHE A 12 -0.56 -20.63 5.83
C PHE A 12 -0.36 -19.29 6.53
N ARG A 13 0.22 -18.23 5.95
CA ARG A 13 0.42 -16.95 6.67
C ARG A 13 -0.79 -16.01 6.62
N ILE A 14 -1.52 -15.99 5.50
CA ILE A 14 -2.83 -15.30 5.44
C ILE A 14 -3.84 -16.11 6.28
N VAL A 15 -3.79 -17.43 6.17
CA VAL A 15 -4.54 -18.32 7.05
C VAL A 15 -4.03 -18.23 8.49
N SER A 16 -2.76 -17.92 8.80
CA SER A 16 -2.27 -17.86 10.21
C SER A 16 -2.75 -16.62 10.95
N THR A 17 -2.94 -15.51 10.23
CA THR A 17 -3.49 -14.29 10.80
C THR A 17 -4.99 -14.48 11.09
N ILE A 18 -5.69 -15.25 10.24
CA ILE A 18 -7.04 -15.76 10.52
C ILE A 18 -7.01 -16.89 11.59
N ASN A 19 -5.95 -17.69 11.65
CA ASN A 19 -5.82 -18.84 12.57
C ASN A 19 -5.46 -18.45 13.98
N ARG A 20 -5.07 -17.21 14.30
CA ARG A 20 -5.01 -16.80 15.71
C ARG A 20 -6.37 -16.89 16.40
N LYS A 21 -7.48 -16.93 15.65
CA LYS A 21 -8.81 -17.34 16.15
C LYS A 21 -9.15 -18.83 15.96
N ILE A 22 -8.36 -19.59 15.20
CA ILE A 22 -8.58 -21.03 14.89
C ILE A 22 -7.65 -21.95 15.70
N TYR A 23 -6.67 -21.42 16.44
CA TYR A 23 -5.77 -22.20 17.31
C TYR A 23 -6.46 -22.97 18.44
N VAL A 24 -7.79 -22.85 18.59
CA VAL A 24 -8.60 -23.74 19.43
C VAL A 24 -8.75 -25.15 18.82
N PHE A 25 -8.38 -25.38 17.56
CA PHE A 25 -8.60 -26.66 16.85
C PHE A 25 -7.35 -27.50 16.55
N SER A 26 -6.14 -27.12 17.00
CA SER A 26 -4.89 -27.80 16.61
C SER A 26 -4.60 -29.16 17.28
N ASN A 27 -5.54 -29.72 18.06
CA ASN A 27 -5.41 -31.06 18.63
C ASN A 27 -6.30 -32.13 17.95
N LEU A 28 -6.96 -31.81 16.84
CA LEU A 28 -7.71 -32.80 16.08
C LEU A 28 -6.79 -33.55 15.10
N SER A 29 -6.93 -34.87 15.13
CA SER A 29 -6.39 -35.85 14.19
C SER A 29 -6.53 -35.37 12.74
N ARG A 30 -5.62 -35.84 11.88
CA ARG A 30 -5.41 -35.50 10.45
C ARG A 30 -6.70 -35.54 9.61
N THR A 31 -7.63 -34.61 9.83
CA THR A 31 -8.83 -34.39 9.05
C THR A 31 -8.41 -33.78 7.73
N THR A 32 -8.73 -34.45 6.63
CA THR A 32 -8.48 -33.95 5.27
C THR A 32 -9.25 -32.63 5.07
N MET A 33 -8.64 -31.68 4.33
CA MET A 33 -9.27 -30.39 4.01
C MET A 33 -10.60 -30.50 3.25
N ASP A 34 -10.96 -31.71 2.81
CA ASP A 34 -12.18 -32.03 2.07
C ASP A 34 -13.44 -32.01 2.97
N SER A 35 -13.29 -31.89 4.29
CA SER A 35 -14.40 -31.82 5.26
C SER A 35 -14.83 -30.37 5.60
N VAL A 36 -14.11 -29.36 5.11
CA VAL A 36 -14.42 -27.96 5.42
C VAL A 36 -15.70 -27.53 4.69
N PRO A 37 -16.70 -26.95 5.38
CA PRO A 37 -17.93 -26.51 4.74
C PRO A 37 -17.67 -25.54 3.59
N TRP A 38 -18.33 -25.76 2.45
CA TRP A 38 -18.17 -24.94 1.26
C TRP A 38 -18.36 -23.44 1.52
N LYS A 39 -19.33 -23.07 2.37
CA LYS A 39 -19.58 -21.68 2.80
C LYS A 39 -18.38 -21.03 3.47
N PHE A 40 -17.60 -21.78 4.25
CA PHE A 40 -16.40 -21.27 4.89
C PHE A 40 -15.31 -21.01 3.84
N VAL A 41 -15.06 -21.98 2.95
CA VAL A 41 -14.07 -21.83 1.87
C VAL A 41 -14.42 -20.63 0.99
N ASP A 42 -15.68 -20.50 0.62
CA ASP A 42 -16.22 -19.37 -0.14
C ASP A 42 -15.99 -18.03 0.59
N SER A 43 -16.32 -17.92 1.90
CA SER A 43 -16.05 -16.70 2.67
C SER A 43 -14.56 -16.35 2.81
N VAL A 44 -13.68 -17.35 2.88
CA VAL A 44 -12.22 -17.11 2.96
C VAL A 44 -11.69 -16.64 1.61
N VAL A 45 -12.12 -17.30 0.53
CA VAL A 45 -11.76 -16.89 -0.83
C VAL A 45 -12.28 -15.48 -1.12
N ASP A 46 -13.43 -15.11 -0.55
CA ASP A 46 -14.06 -13.79 -0.68
C ASP A 46 -13.12 -12.63 -0.31
N LEU A 47 -12.22 -12.86 0.66
CA LEU A 47 -11.26 -11.89 1.20
C LEU A 47 -9.97 -11.73 0.38
N PHE A 48 -9.71 -12.60 -0.60
CA PHE A 48 -8.47 -12.54 -1.37
C PHE A 48 -8.50 -11.44 -2.43
N SER A 49 -7.39 -10.70 -2.56
CA SER A 49 -7.21 -9.76 -3.67
C SER A 49 -7.14 -10.49 -5.02
N LYS A 50 -7.28 -9.74 -6.12
CA LYS A 50 -7.15 -10.27 -7.50
C LYS A 50 -5.86 -11.07 -7.69
N ARG A 51 -4.73 -10.51 -7.23
CA ARG A 51 -3.40 -11.12 -7.36
C ARG A 51 -3.28 -12.40 -6.56
N THR A 52 -3.76 -12.39 -5.32
CA THR A 52 -3.74 -13.59 -4.45
C THR A 52 -4.60 -14.70 -5.05
N LEU A 53 -5.78 -14.36 -5.55
CA LEU A 53 -6.69 -15.32 -6.18
C LEU A 53 -6.09 -15.94 -7.45
N GLN A 54 -5.41 -15.14 -8.28
CA GLN A 54 -4.72 -15.63 -9.47
C GLN A 54 -3.59 -16.62 -9.14
N GLN A 55 -2.78 -16.32 -8.12
CA GLN A 55 -1.72 -17.22 -7.64
C GLN A 55 -2.32 -18.52 -7.09
N LEU A 56 -3.34 -18.39 -6.24
CA LEU A 56 -4.00 -19.54 -5.62
C LEU A 56 -4.63 -20.48 -6.67
N ALA A 57 -5.21 -19.95 -7.74
CA ALA A 57 -5.78 -20.76 -8.82
C ALA A 57 -4.74 -21.63 -9.55
N GLN A 58 -3.47 -21.22 -9.56
CA GLN A 58 -2.37 -22.01 -10.13
C GLN A 58 -1.87 -23.08 -9.17
N GLU A 59 -1.94 -22.81 -7.86
CA GLU A 59 -1.42 -23.70 -6.82
C GLU A 59 -2.42 -24.79 -6.41
N VAL A 60 -3.72 -24.48 -6.41
CA VAL A 60 -4.78 -25.42 -5.99
C VAL A 60 -5.12 -26.38 -7.14
N ARG A 61 -4.60 -27.60 -7.07
CA ARG A 61 -4.76 -28.62 -8.13
C ARG A 61 -5.92 -29.59 -7.94
N ARG A 62 -6.28 -29.99 -6.71
CA ARG A 62 -7.26 -31.06 -6.44
C ARG A 62 -7.94 -30.91 -5.06
N SER A 63 -9.04 -30.16 -5.00
CA SER A 63 -9.95 -30.12 -3.83
C SER A 63 -11.19 -29.27 -4.14
N LEU A 64 -12.18 -29.29 -3.24
CA LEU A 64 -13.33 -28.36 -3.21
C LEU A 64 -12.92 -26.87 -3.32
N TRP A 65 -11.70 -26.54 -2.92
CA TRP A 65 -11.17 -25.18 -3.03
C TRP A 65 -10.95 -24.77 -4.49
N LYS A 66 -10.62 -25.71 -5.38
CA LYS A 66 -10.36 -25.39 -6.79
C LYS A 66 -11.59 -24.78 -7.43
N ASP A 67 -12.75 -25.39 -7.22
CA ASP A 67 -14.00 -24.95 -7.82
C ASP A 67 -14.42 -23.58 -7.27
N VAL A 68 -14.27 -23.35 -5.96
CA VAL A 68 -14.51 -22.04 -5.34
C VAL A 68 -13.56 -20.97 -5.87
N VAL A 69 -12.26 -21.26 -5.89
CA VAL A 69 -11.23 -20.34 -6.38
C VAL A 69 -11.46 -20.02 -7.86
N ASP A 70 -11.76 -21.01 -8.68
CA ASP A 70 -12.06 -20.83 -10.10
C ASP A 70 -13.40 -20.11 -10.33
N LEU A 71 -14.38 -20.30 -9.45
CA LEU A 71 -15.63 -19.55 -9.46
C LEU A 71 -15.36 -18.06 -9.20
N HIS A 72 -14.68 -17.72 -8.11
CA HIS A 72 -14.34 -16.32 -7.83
C HIS A 72 -13.43 -15.74 -8.90
N ARG A 73 -12.44 -16.49 -9.39
CA ARG A 73 -11.49 -16.00 -10.40
C ARG A 73 -12.17 -15.62 -11.71
N ARG A 74 -13.14 -16.44 -12.15
CA ARG A 74 -13.85 -16.22 -13.42
C ARG A 74 -14.93 -15.14 -13.32
N ASN A 75 -15.60 -15.03 -12.17
CA ASN A 75 -16.77 -14.17 -12.04
C ASN A 75 -16.46 -12.80 -11.43
N ARG A 76 -15.32 -12.61 -10.74
CA ARG A 76 -14.99 -11.33 -10.13
C ARG A 76 -14.72 -10.25 -11.16
N VAL A 77 -15.39 -9.12 -10.97
CA VAL A 77 -15.19 -7.90 -11.76
C VAL A 77 -14.70 -6.80 -10.83
N TYR A 78 -13.65 -6.12 -11.27
CA TYR A 78 -12.99 -5.06 -10.50
C TYR A 78 -13.31 -3.72 -11.14
N TYR A 79 -13.99 -2.88 -10.37
CA TYR A 79 -14.37 -1.53 -10.76
C TYR A 79 -13.46 -0.50 -10.11
N ARG A 80 -13.41 0.68 -10.73
CA ARG A 80 -12.90 1.93 -10.17
C ARG A 80 -14.06 2.92 -10.12
N VAL A 81 -14.06 3.79 -9.12
CA VAL A 81 -15.04 4.88 -9.00
C VAL A 81 -14.28 6.18 -8.93
N ASP A 82 -14.47 7.02 -9.94
CA ASP A 82 -13.86 8.34 -9.98
C ASP A 82 -14.93 9.39 -9.73
N PHE A 83 -14.60 10.35 -8.88
CA PHE A 83 -15.43 11.48 -8.51
C PHE A 83 -14.80 12.77 -9.00
N ARG A 84 -15.63 13.75 -9.32
CA ARG A 84 -15.19 15.07 -9.78
C ARG A 84 -16.16 16.13 -9.30
N MET A 85 -15.68 17.10 -8.54
CA MET A 85 -16.47 18.29 -8.22
C MET A 85 -16.56 19.23 -9.42
N GLU A 86 -17.74 19.75 -9.68
CA GLU A 86 -18.03 20.85 -10.61
C GLU A 86 -19.03 21.82 -9.94
N GLU A 87 -19.31 22.96 -10.57
CA GLU A 87 -20.22 23.99 -10.03
C GLU A 87 -21.63 23.43 -9.73
N GLY A 88 -22.08 22.42 -10.48
CA GLY A 88 -23.39 21.76 -10.31
C GLY A 88 -23.41 20.58 -9.31
N GLY A 89 -22.30 20.25 -8.65
CA GLY A 89 -22.19 19.13 -7.72
C GLY A 89 -21.06 18.15 -8.07
N ILE A 90 -21.18 16.91 -7.59
CA ILE A 90 -20.15 15.88 -7.73
C ILE A 90 -20.56 14.88 -8.82
N LYS A 91 -19.86 14.89 -9.95
CA LYS A 91 -19.99 13.85 -10.97
C LYS A 91 -19.29 12.59 -10.51
N HIS A 92 -19.79 11.43 -10.95
CA HIS A 92 -19.14 10.14 -10.70
C HIS A 92 -19.20 9.24 -11.94
N VAL A 93 -18.18 8.40 -12.11
CA VAL A 93 -18.19 7.35 -13.13
C VAL A 93 -17.62 6.06 -12.60
N PHE A 94 -18.19 4.94 -13.06
CA PHE A 94 -17.65 3.61 -12.83
C PHE A 94 -16.83 3.16 -14.03
N LYS A 95 -15.66 2.58 -13.78
CA LYS A 95 -14.76 2.06 -14.82
C LYS A 95 -14.45 0.59 -14.59
N ASN A 96 -14.41 -0.20 -15.65
CA ASN A 96 -13.94 -1.59 -15.61
C ASN A 96 -12.64 -1.69 -16.42
N GLY A 97 -11.50 -1.44 -15.78
CA GLY A 97 -10.21 -1.31 -16.45
C GLY A 97 -9.87 0.15 -16.74
N THR A 98 -9.35 0.41 -17.94
CA THR A 98 -8.93 1.76 -18.38
C THR A 98 -10.02 2.51 -19.12
N GLU A 99 -10.95 1.80 -19.74
CA GLU A 99 -12.03 2.40 -20.50
C GLU A 99 -13.18 2.81 -19.58
N VAL A 100 -13.76 3.97 -19.87
CA VAL A 100 -14.96 4.41 -19.19
C VAL A 100 -16.15 3.88 -19.94
N ASP A 101 -16.99 3.19 -19.21
CA ASP A 101 -18.21 2.61 -19.73
C ASP A 101 -19.37 3.22 -18.96
N LEU A 102 -20.00 4.22 -19.57
CA LEU A 102 -21.17 4.91 -19.02
C LEU A 102 -22.38 3.99 -18.83
N SER A 103 -22.37 2.79 -19.44
CA SER A 103 -23.39 1.77 -19.17
C SER A 103 -23.22 1.11 -17.80
N ILE A 104 -22.03 1.21 -17.18
CA ILE A 104 -21.80 0.74 -15.81
C ILE A 104 -22.41 1.75 -14.84
N ASN A 105 -23.52 1.35 -14.24
CA ASN A 105 -24.16 2.11 -13.17
C ASN A 105 -24.33 1.23 -11.93
N MET A 106 -24.98 1.79 -10.91
CA MET A 106 -25.24 1.09 -9.66
C MET A 106 -26.04 -0.21 -9.81
N ARG A 107 -26.92 -0.31 -10.80
CA ARG A 107 -27.65 -1.54 -11.09
C ARG A 107 -26.68 -2.62 -11.55
N THR A 108 -25.77 -2.31 -12.47
CA THR A 108 -24.74 -3.24 -12.95
C THR A 108 -23.89 -3.79 -11.82
N ILE A 109 -23.46 -2.94 -10.88
CA ILE A 109 -22.66 -3.36 -9.72
C ILE A 109 -23.47 -4.28 -8.80
N ARG A 110 -24.74 -3.94 -8.54
CA ARG A 110 -25.64 -4.76 -7.73
C ARG A 110 -25.95 -6.10 -8.38
N GLU A 111 -26.13 -6.16 -9.68
CA GLU A 111 -26.38 -7.39 -10.44
C GLU A 111 -25.19 -8.35 -10.40
N LYS A 112 -23.96 -7.83 -10.40
CA LYS A 112 -22.76 -8.64 -10.16
C LYS A 112 -22.62 -9.10 -8.71
N GLY A 113 -23.39 -8.49 -7.79
CA GLY A 113 -23.53 -8.88 -6.40
C GLY A 113 -22.18 -9.07 -5.71
N ARG A 114 -22.01 -10.22 -5.05
CA ARG A 114 -20.79 -10.59 -4.31
C ARG A 114 -19.53 -10.74 -5.16
N PHE A 115 -19.60 -10.67 -6.48
CA PHE A 115 -18.43 -10.73 -7.35
C PHE A 115 -17.94 -9.36 -7.81
N ALA A 116 -18.74 -8.30 -7.60
CA ALA A 116 -18.27 -6.94 -7.79
C ALA A 116 -17.25 -6.57 -6.71
N ARG A 117 -16.17 -5.91 -7.12
CA ARG A 117 -15.13 -5.36 -6.23
C ARG A 117 -14.78 -3.95 -6.66
N ILE A 118 -14.88 -2.99 -5.76
CA ILE A 118 -14.30 -1.66 -5.97
C ILE A 118 -12.84 -1.72 -5.53
N SER A 119 -11.94 -1.43 -6.46
CA SER A 119 -10.48 -1.49 -6.26
C SER A 119 -9.82 -0.12 -6.21
N LEU A 120 -10.56 0.94 -6.56
CA LEU A 120 -10.10 2.32 -6.48
C LEU A 120 -11.30 3.22 -6.26
N VAL A 121 -11.15 4.16 -5.32
CA VAL A 121 -11.99 5.35 -5.17
C VAL A 121 -11.09 6.56 -5.35
N SER A 122 -11.38 7.40 -6.34
CA SER A 122 -10.53 8.55 -6.67
C SER A 122 -11.31 9.86 -6.70
N ASP A 123 -10.70 10.95 -6.23
CA ASP A 123 -11.11 12.33 -6.49
C ASP A 123 -10.20 12.90 -7.60
N SER A 124 -10.81 13.11 -8.77
CA SER A 124 -10.16 13.58 -10.00
C SER A 124 -10.50 15.04 -10.32
N THR A 125 -10.84 15.86 -9.32
CA THR A 125 -11.32 17.23 -9.55
C THR A 125 -10.31 18.13 -10.28
N THR A 126 -9.02 18.09 -9.92
CA THR A 126 -8.00 19.01 -10.52
C THR A 126 -7.23 18.40 -11.70
N ASP A 127 -7.67 17.26 -12.24
CA ASP A 127 -6.97 16.53 -13.30
C ASP A 127 -6.92 17.26 -14.67
N ARG A 128 -7.50 18.47 -14.78
CA ARG A 128 -7.44 19.26 -16.02
C ARG A 128 -6.05 19.86 -16.30
N ASP A 129 -5.28 20.21 -15.27
CA ASP A 129 -4.04 20.99 -15.44
C ASP A 129 -2.74 20.24 -15.10
N LEU A 130 -2.82 19.06 -14.49
CA LEU A 130 -1.65 18.33 -13.95
C LEU A 130 -1.21 17.11 -14.79
N SER A 131 -1.66 17.01 -16.05
CA SER A 131 -1.35 15.88 -16.93
C SER A 131 0.16 15.64 -17.13
N TYR A 132 0.98 16.69 -16.95
CA TYR A 132 2.44 16.62 -17.05
C TYR A 132 3.12 15.92 -15.85
N PHE A 133 2.62 16.08 -14.63
CA PHE A 133 3.24 15.52 -13.42
C PHE A 133 2.76 14.09 -13.12
N ASN A 134 1.51 13.78 -13.43
CA ASN A 134 0.91 12.47 -13.11
C ASN A 134 1.50 11.31 -13.94
N ALA A 135 2.02 11.59 -15.14
CA ALA A 135 2.55 10.56 -16.04
C ALA A 135 3.74 9.78 -15.45
N HIS A 136 4.48 10.35 -14.49
CA HIS A 136 5.64 9.69 -13.90
C HIS A 136 5.32 8.75 -12.75
N PHE A 137 4.20 8.96 -12.04
CA PHE A 137 3.92 8.26 -10.79
C PHE A 137 2.84 7.19 -10.91
N ASP A 138 1.88 7.34 -11.84
CA ASP A 138 0.91 6.27 -12.13
C ASP A 138 0.68 6.14 -13.64
N PRO A 139 1.33 5.16 -14.31
CA PRO A 139 1.12 4.93 -15.73
C PRO A 139 -0.32 4.53 -16.07
N PHE A 140 -1.15 4.17 -15.08
CA PHE A 140 -2.54 3.81 -15.28
C PHE A 140 -3.51 5.00 -15.29
N ASN A 141 -3.06 6.22 -14.96
CA ASN A 141 -3.94 7.39 -14.86
C ASN A 141 -3.88 8.33 -16.08
N ARG A 142 -3.39 7.84 -17.22
CA ARG A 142 -3.08 8.67 -18.41
C ARG A 142 -4.30 9.05 -19.27
N TYR A 143 -5.51 8.66 -18.90
CA TYR A 143 -6.69 8.85 -19.76
C TYR A 143 -7.57 9.98 -19.23
N ILE A 144 -7.46 11.14 -19.87
CA ILE A 144 -8.39 12.27 -19.73
C ILE A 144 -9.77 11.75 -20.15
N PHE A 145 -10.62 11.47 -19.17
CA PHE A 145 -12.00 11.09 -19.42
C PHE A 145 -12.81 12.34 -19.75
N ASN A 146 -13.66 12.25 -20.78
CA ASN A 146 -14.61 13.30 -21.05
C ASN A 146 -15.81 13.19 -20.09
N TRP A 147 -15.97 14.15 -19.20
CA TRP A 147 -17.06 14.22 -18.22
C TRP A 147 -18.35 14.84 -18.79
N ASP A 148 -18.39 15.12 -20.09
CA ASP A 148 -19.59 15.56 -20.80
C ASP A 148 -20.67 14.48 -20.73
N GLY A 149 -21.90 14.90 -20.41
CA GLY A 149 -23.05 13.99 -20.30
C GLY A 149 -23.15 13.21 -18.98
N VAL A 150 -22.18 13.34 -18.07
CA VAL A 150 -22.31 12.80 -16.70
C VAL A 150 -23.07 13.80 -15.84
N GLU A 151 -24.22 13.40 -15.30
CA GLU A 151 -25.00 14.26 -14.42
C GLU A 151 -24.32 14.41 -13.04
N PRO A 152 -24.22 15.64 -12.51
CA PRO A 152 -23.70 15.86 -11.17
C PRO A 152 -24.71 15.42 -10.11
N LEU A 153 -24.21 14.88 -9.00
CA LEU A 153 -24.98 14.56 -7.81
C LEU A 153 -24.74 15.59 -6.71
N GLY A 154 -25.72 15.82 -5.84
CA GLY A 154 -25.49 16.53 -4.59
C GLY A 154 -24.60 15.74 -3.63
N GLU A 155 -24.15 16.40 -2.57
CA GLU A 155 -23.30 15.74 -1.55
C GLU A 155 -24.03 14.59 -0.85
N ALA A 156 -25.33 14.74 -0.58
CA ALA A 156 -26.15 13.73 0.08
C ALA A 156 -26.33 12.48 -0.79
N GLU A 157 -26.59 12.67 -2.09
CA GLU A 157 -26.70 11.60 -3.07
C GLU A 157 -25.36 10.89 -3.27
N THR A 158 -24.26 11.65 -3.29
CA THR A 158 -22.89 11.12 -3.35
C THR A 158 -22.55 10.29 -2.12
N ALA A 159 -22.89 10.76 -0.93
CA ALA A 159 -22.70 10.02 0.31
C ALA A 159 -23.49 8.71 0.30
N LYS A 160 -24.77 8.77 -0.08
CA LYS A 160 -25.64 7.59 -0.20
C LYS A 160 -25.10 6.57 -1.22
N LEU A 161 -24.53 7.05 -2.33
CA LEU A 161 -23.86 6.20 -3.32
C LEU A 161 -22.68 5.45 -2.69
N LEU A 162 -21.78 6.17 -2.00
CA LEU A 162 -20.62 5.60 -1.33
C LEU A 162 -20.99 4.61 -0.23
N GLU A 163 -21.98 4.94 0.60
CA GLU A 163 -22.52 4.03 1.60
C GLU A 163 -23.03 2.73 0.96
N THR A 164 -23.70 2.84 -0.19
CA THR A 164 -24.24 1.68 -0.91
C THR A 164 -23.13 0.79 -1.47
N ILE A 165 -22.03 1.35 -1.98
CA ILE A 165 -20.93 0.56 -2.57
C ILE A 165 -19.89 0.13 -1.53
N SER A 166 -19.90 0.69 -0.31
CA SER A 166 -18.93 0.38 0.75
C SER A 166 -18.74 -1.12 1.01
N PRO A 167 -19.81 -1.97 1.04
CA PRO A 167 -19.64 -3.42 1.21
C PRO A 167 -18.89 -4.11 0.06
N GLN A 168 -18.80 -3.48 -1.11
CA GLN A 168 -18.09 -4.01 -2.28
C GLN A 168 -16.66 -3.49 -2.42
N ILE A 169 -16.21 -2.60 -1.53
CA ILE A 169 -14.83 -2.12 -1.50
C ILE A 169 -13.91 -3.25 -1.06
N ASP A 170 -12.97 -3.64 -1.93
CA ASP A 170 -12.04 -4.74 -1.65
C ASP A 170 -10.99 -4.28 -0.62
N PRO A 171 -11.05 -4.70 0.64
CA PRO A 171 -10.13 -4.18 1.65
C PRO A 171 -8.67 -4.61 1.38
N ALA A 172 -8.46 -5.72 0.66
CA ALA A 172 -7.14 -6.26 0.38
C ALA A 172 -6.45 -5.63 -0.83
N SER A 173 -7.17 -4.86 -1.65
CA SER A 173 -6.61 -4.23 -2.86
C SER A 173 -7.06 -2.80 -3.12
N CYS A 174 -8.10 -2.31 -2.43
CA CYS A 174 -8.64 -0.99 -2.69
C CYS A 174 -7.68 0.11 -2.26
N CYS A 175 -7.60 1.10 -3.13
CA CYS A 175 -6.88 2.34 -2.91
C CYS A 175 -7.88 3.49 -2.80
N PHE A 176 -7.58 4.48 -1.96
CA PHE A 176 -8.20 5.80 -2.02
C PHE A 176 -7.19 6.80 -2.56
N GLN A 177 -7.58 7.63 -3.52
CA GLN A 177 -6.72 8.64 -4.13
C GLN A 177 -7.41 10.00 -4.16
N SER A 178 -6.84 11.00 -3.50
CA SER A 178 -7.33 12.38 -3.58
C SER A 178 -6.22 13.42 -3.68
N PHE A 179 -5.02 13.01 -4.12
CA PHE A 179 -3.84 13.89 -4.23
C PHE A 179 -4.10 15.18 -5.01
N THR A 180 -4.82 15.05 -6.13
CA THR A 180 -5.23 16.13 -7.03
C THR A 180 -6.73 16.42 -6.87
N GLY A 181 -7.29 16.14 -5.70
CA GLY A 181 -8.71 16.33 -5.43
C GLY A 181 -9.06 17.77 -5.09
N SER A 182 -10.37 18.06 -5.05
CA SER A 182 -10.85 19.26 -4.36
C SER A 182 -10.96 18.92 -2.87
N PRO A 183 -10.51 19.80 -1.95
CA PRO A 183 -10.74 19.61 -0.52
C PRO A 183 -12.21 19.33 -0.17
N ASP A 184 -13.16 19.93 -0.89
CA ASP A 184 -14.59 19.75 -0.65
C ASP A 184 -15.07 18.36 -1.06
N CYS A 185 -14.70 17.91 -2.26
CA CYS A 185 -15.01 16.56 -2.71
C CYS A 185 -14.35 15.52 -1.80
N THR A 186 -13.05 15.66 -1.55
CA THR A 186 -12.30 14.78 -0.65
C THR A 186 -12.99 14.67 0.72
N ARG A 187 -13.43 15.79 1.29
CA ARG A 187 -14.16 15.81 2.56
C ARG A 187 -15.47 15.02 2.51
N VAL A 188 -16.26 15.14 1.45
CA VAL A 188 -17.50 14.34 1.26
C VAL A 188 -17.17 12.85 1.15
N LEU A 189 -16.15 12.50 0.35
CA LEU A 189 -15.74 11.10 0.16
C LEU A 189 -15.26 10.47 1.49
N LEU A 190 -14.37 11.17 2.21
CA LEU A 190 -13.82 10.68 3.47
C LEU A 190 -14.89 10.54 4.55
N THR A 191 -15.78 11.52 4.68
CA THR A 191 -16.90 11.46 5.63
C THR A 191 -17.77 10.22 5.37
N SER A 192 -18.03 9.92 4.10
CA SER A 192 -18.87 8.78 3.71
C SER A 192 -18.18 7.43 3.94
N LEU A 193 -16.85 7.37 3.84
CA LEU A 193 -16.06 6.13 3.97
C LEU A 193 -15.56 5.87 5.40
N PHE A 194 -15.51 6.90 6.26
CA PHE A 194 -14.97 6.82 7.60
C PHE A 194 -15.62 5.72 8.45
N LYS A 195 -14.80 4.87 9.07
CA LYS A 195 -15.20 3.70 9.88
C LYS A 195 -16.04 2.64 9.15
N ARG A 196 -16.20 2.74 7.83
CA ARG A 196 -16.95 1.76 7.00
C ARG A 196 -16.03 0.87 6.18
N VAL A 197 -14.83 1.34 5.87
CA VAL A 197 -13.91 0.66 4.95
C VAL A 197 -12.51 0.65 5.53
N TYR A 198 -11.72 -0.36 5.18
CA TYR A 198 -10.31 -0.47 5.55
C TYR A 198 -9.48 -0.73 4.32
N LEU A 199 -8.61 0.21 3.98
CA LEU A 199 -7.95 0.27 2.68
C LEU A 199 -6.52 -0.26 2.76
N GLN A 200 -6.01 -0.71 1.61
CA GLN A 200 -4.62 -1.14 1.47
C GLN A 200 -3.68 0.05 1.26
N ARG A 201 -4.15 1.07 0.52
CA ARG A 201 -3.38 2.26 0.18
C ARG A 201 -4.26 3.50 0.26
N ILE A 202 -3.68 4.58 0.78
CA ILE A 202 -4.35 5.85 0.93
C ILE A 202 -3.42 6.93 0.38
N THR A 203 -3.94 7.73 -0.54
CA THR A 203 -3.34 9.00 -0.92
C THR A 203 -4.37 10.08 -0.61
N VAL A 204 -4.09 10.94 0.36
CA VAL A 204 -5.07 11.89 0.88
C VAL A 204 -4.54 13.31 0.93
N LEU A 205 -5.32 14.24 0.37
CA LEU A 205 -5.15 15.67 0.54
C LEU A 205 -5.77 16.13 1.86
N PHE A 206 -5.07 16.97 2.62
CA PHE A 206 -5.61 17.55 3.84
C PHE A 206 -6.80 18.46 3.55
N CYS A 207 -7.98 18.05 4.04
CA CYS A 207 -9.24 18.78 3.89
C CYS A 207 -9.91 19.05 5.26
N GLY A 208 -9.09 19.23 6.30
CA GLY A 208 -9.54 19.45 7.69
C GLY A 208 -9.48 18.18 8.55
N GLN A 209 -10.09 18.25 9.75
CA GLN A 209 -9.99 17.22 10.78
C GLN A 209 -10.40 15.81 10.29
N ILE A 210 -11.39 15.73 9.41
CA ILE A 210 -11.85 14.45 8.85
C ILE A 210 -10.74 13.68 8.13
N ALA A 211 -9.79 14.37 7.47
CA ALA A 211 -8.66 13.70 6.82
C ALA A 211 -7.69 13.08 7.83
N TYR A 212 -7.45 13.79 8.94
CA TYR A 212 -6.65 13.28 10.05
C TYR A 212 -7.35 12.09 10.74
N ASP A 213 -8.62 12.25 11.12
CA ASP A 213 -9.40 11.20 11.80
C ASP A 213 -9.50 9.93 10.94
N PHE A 214 -9.74 10.10 9.64
CA PHE A 214 -9.76 8.98 8.70
C PHE A 214 -8.40 8.29 8.67
N LEU A 215 -7.31 9.03 8.52
CA LEU A 215 -5.98 8.45 8.49
C LEU A 215 -5.63 7.72 9.80
N GLU A 216 -5.99 8.31 10.95
CA GLU A 216 -5.79 7.72 12.26
C GLU A 216 -6.55 6.40 12.41
N ASP A 217 -7.84 6.38 12.06
CA ASP A 217 -8.65 5.15 12.07
C ASP A 217 -8.04 4.07 11.17
N GLN A 218 -7.62 4.43 9.95
CA GLN A 218 -7.01 3.47 9.02
C GLN A 218 -5.70 2.93 9.56
N ILE A 219 -4.83 3.78 10.11
CA ILE A 219 -3.56 3.36 10.72
C ILE A 219 -3.82 2.48 11.92
N ASN A 220 -4.82 2.75 12.74
CA ASN A 220 -5.11 1.96 13.93
C ASN A 220 -5.75 0.61 13.59
N ASN A 221 -6.73 0.61 12.69
CA ASN A 221 -7.68 -0.48 12.53
C ASN A 221 -7.52 -1.28 11.23
N SER A 222 -6.94 -0.73 10.16
CA SER A 222 -6.76 -1.46 8.91
C SER A 222 -5.61 -2.49 9.00
N PRO A 223 -5.88 -3.80 8.83
CA PRO A 223 -4.81 -4.80 8.77
C PRO A 223 -4.09 -4.79 7.42
N PHE A 224 -4.73 -4.25 6.38
CA PHE A 224 -4.27 -4.26 4.99
C PHE A 224 -3.44 -3.04 4.64
N LEU A 225 -3.53 -1.96 5.42
CA LEU A 225 -2.82 -0.72 5.15
C LEU A 225 -1.32 -0.98 5.03
N SER A 226 -0.78 -0.56 3.90
CA SER A 226 0.61 -0.82 3.47
C SER A 226 1.26 0.41 2.84
N ASN A 227 0.48 1.41 2.41
CA ASN A 227 1.05 2.64 1.87
C ASN A 227 0.15 3.83 2.22
N VAL A 228 0.75 4.91 2.72
CA VAL A 228 0.10 6.18 2.97
C VAL A 228 0.89 7.29 2.28
N THR A 229 0.20 8.05 1.45
CA THR A 229 0.69 9.31 0.90
C THR A 229 -0.19 10.43 1.42
N ILE A 230 0.42 11.48 1.95
CA ILE A 230 -0.29 12.67 2.40
C ILE A 230 0.21 13.92 1.66
N SER A 231 -0.71 14.84 1.43
CA SER A 231 -0.44 16.15 0.83
C SER A 231 -1.35 17.23 1.42
N GLY A 232 -1.10 18.49 1.05
CA GLY A 232 -1.78 19.66 1.58
C GLY A 232 -1.05 20.24 2.79
N LYS A 233 -1.31 21.52 3.05
CA LYS A 233 -0.74 22.28 4.17
C LYS A 233 -1.57 22.08 5.44
N ASN A 234 -1.00 22.46 6.58
CA ASN A 234 -1.70 22.56 7.87
C ASN A 234 -2.17 21.21 8.46
N TRP A 235 -1.46 20.12 8.16
CA TRP A 235 -1.63 18.87 8.90
C TRP A 235 -1.43 19.10 10.40
N PRO A 236 -2.22 18.47 11.28
CA PRO A 236 -2.06 18.62 12.73
C PRO A 236 -0.67 18.23 13.21
N THR A 237 -0.15 18.90 14.24
CA THR A 237 1.16 18.61 14.85
C THR A 237 1.38 17.15 15.24
N PRO A 238 0.38 16.36 15.68
CA PRO A 238 0.56 14.93 15.96
C PRO A 238 0.73 14.02 14.74
N THR A 239 0.63 14.55 13.51
CA THR A 239 0.69 13.73 12.29
C THR A 239 2.01 12.95 12.12
N PRO A 240 3.20 13.51 12.41
CA PRO A 240 4.46 12.74 12.39
C PRO A 240 4.42 11.51 13.30
N ASP A 241 3.89 11.63 14.53
CA ASP A 241 3.78 10.49 15.45
C ASP A 241 2.84 9.41 14.89
N LEU A 242 1.76 9.84 14.24
CA LEU A 242 0.83 8.94 13.57
C LEU A 242 1.49 8.19 12.40
N LEU A 243 2.30 8.87 11.58
CA LEU A 243 3.06 8.25 10.48
C LEU A 243 4.14 7.30 11.02
N MET A 244 4.81 7.66 12.11
CA MET A 244 5.76 6.79 12.79
C MET A 244 5.08 5.50 13.29
N LYS A 245 3.88 5.62 13.88
CA LYS A 245 3.08 4.45 14.28
C LYS A 245 2.78 3.51 13.13
N LEU A 246 2.55 4.05 11.92
CA LEU A 246 2.38 3.25 10.72
C LEU A 246 3.69 2.54 10.32
N CYS A 247 4.83 3.23 10.29
CA CYS A 247 6.14 2.62 10.01
C CYS A 247 6.45 1.44 10.94
N LEU A 248 6.09 1.55 12.23
CA LEU A 248 6.24 0.50 13.24
C LEU A 248 5.37 -0.75 12.98
N LYS A 249 4.36 -0.67 12.10
CA LYS A 249 3.60 -1.85 11.65
C LYS A 249 4.33 -2.66 10.57
N GLY A 250 5.42 -2.12 10.02
CA GLY A 250 6.29 -2.80 9.06
C GLY A 250 7.01 -3.99 9.71
N ARG A 251 7.05 -5.13 9.02
CA ARG A 251 7.65 -6.37 9.51
C ARG A 251 8.03 -7.30 8.36
N PRO A 252 8.77 -8.40 8.57
CA PRO A 252 9.08 -9.34 7.51
C PRO A 252 7.84 -9.82 6.75
N GLY A 253 7.86 -9.67 5.42
CA GLY A 253 6.75 -9.98 4.51
C GLY A 253 5.67 -8.89 4.42
N LYS A 254 5.76 -7.80 5.19
CA LYS A 254 4.87 -6.64 5.11
C LYS A 254 5.68 -5.35 5.14
N LEU A 255 5.98 -4.84 3.95
CA LEU A 255 6.52 -3.49 3.77
C LEU A 255 5.43 -2.44 3.99
N VAL A 256 5.77 -1.39 4.74
CA VAL A 256 4.93 -0.20 4.92
C VAL A 256 5.59 1.01 4.29
N GLY A 257 4.89 1.71 3.40
CA GLY A 257 5.36 2.95 2.77
C GLY A 257 4.66 4.17 3.37
N VAL A 258 5.42 5.24 3.58
CA VAL A 258 4.92 6.58 3.89
C VAL A 258 5.53 7.57 2.92
N CYS A 259 4.71 8.43 2.34
CA CYS A 259 5.14 9.51 1.45
C CYS A 259 4.52 10.83 1.89
N VAL A 260 5.36 11.84 2.10
CA VAL A 260 4.95 13.19 2.54
C VAL A 260 5.30 14.19 1.45
N TYR A 261 4.28 14.79 0.83
CA TYR A 261 4.48 15.74 -0.28
C TYR A 261 4.70 17.18 0.14
N ASP A 262 3.99 17.63 1.18
CA ASP A 262 3.99 18.98 1.72
C ASP A 262 3.27 19.01 3.08
N GLY A 263 3.32 20.18 3.73
CA GLY A 263 2.53 20.49 4.93
C GLY A 263 3.02 19.93 6.26
N ILE A 264 4.03 19.05 6.27
CA ILE A 264 4.67 18.53 7.48
C ILE A 264 6.16 18.70 7.37
N HIS A 265 6.79 19.41 8.30
CA HIS A 265 8.24 19.46 8.39
C HIS A 265 8.79 18.20 9.06
N LEU A 266 9.63 17.45 8.35
CA LEU A 266 10.34 16.30 8.90
C LEU A 266 11.77 16.74 9.22
N ASP A 267 12.02 16.99 10.50
CA ASP A 267 13.34 17.38 10.97
C ASP A 267 14.27 16.16 11.10
N SER A 268 15.55 16.42 11.35
CA SER A 268 16.55 15.37 11.53
C SER A 268 16.33 14.53 12.78
N ASN A 269 15.70 15.08 13.83
CA ASN A 269 15.37 14.35 15.05
C ASN A 269 14.33 13.25 14.77
N TYR A 270 13.31 13.55 13.96
CA TYR A 270 12.31 12.58 13.54
C TYR A 270 12.93 11.41 12.77
N ILE A 271 13.82 11.70 11.81
CA ILE A 271 14.51 10.66 11.03
C ILE A 271 15.46 9.85 11.91
N GLN A 272 16.19 10.50 12.82
CA GLN A 272 17.05 9.85 13.80
C GLN A 272 16.22 8.92 14.71
N ASN A 273 15.05 9.34 15.18
CA ASN A 273 14.16 8.53 15.99
C ASN A 273 13.67 7.27 15.24
N LEU A 274 13.21 7.40 14.00
CA LEU A 274 12.85 6.24 13.17
C LEU A 274 14.03 5.27 12.95
N PHE A 275 15.23 5.82 12.78
CA PHE A 275 16.44 5.03 12.61
C PHE A 275 16.82 4.29 13.90
N ASP A 276 16.68 4.92 15.06
CA ASP A 276 16.96 4.27 16.34
C ASP A 276 15.92 3.21 16.68
N LEU A 277 14.63 3.44 16.38
CA LEU A 277 13.58 2.42 16.46
C LEU A 277 13.90 1.20 15.59
N TRP A 278 14.46 1.40 14.40
CA TRP A 278 14.94 0.30 13.56
C TRP A 278 16.12 -0.46 14.19
N LYS A 279 17.09 0.23 14.80
CA LYS A 279 18.21 -0.42 15.52
C LYS A 279 17.78 -1.21 16.75
N GLU A 280 16.70 -0.80 17.41
CA GLU A 280 16.20 -1.51 18.59
C GLU A 280 15.43 -2.77 18.20
N ASN A 281 14.65 -2.71 17.12
CA ASN A 281 13.76 -3.80 16.72
C ASN A 281 14.40 -4.78 15.71
N GLY A 282 15.27 -4.27 14.83
CA GLY A 282 16.01 -5.01 13.79
C GLY A 282 15.18 -5.70 12.69
N ASN A 283 13.86 -5.81 12.84
CA ASN A 283 12.96 -6.47 11.89
C ASN A 283 11.94 -5.52 11.22
N LEU A 284 12.05 -4.22 11.46
CA LEU A 284 11.15 -3.23 10.84
C LEU A 284 11.39 -3.16 9.33
N GLN A 285 10.30 -3.19 8.57
CA GLN A 285 10.32 -3.02 7.11
C GLN A 285 9.44 -1.85 6.68
N PHE A 286 10.06 -0.70 6.41
CA PHE A 286 9.35 0.49 5.96
C PHE A 286 10.16 1.35 4.98
N GLU A 287 9.45 2.21 4.26
CA GLU A 287 10.01 3.26 3.41
C GLU A 287 9.37 4.59 3.78
N LEU A 288 10.18 5.64 3.92
CA LEU A 288 9.73 7.01 4.11
C LEU A 288 10.27 7.88 2.98
N PHE A 289 9.35 8.49 2.24
CA PHE A 289 9.62 9.44 1.18
C PHE A 289 9.17 10.84 1.59
N SER A 290 9.96 11.85 1.23
CA SER A 290 9.63 13.25 1.45
C SER A 290 10.22 14.11 0.34
N PHE A 291 9.57 15.22 -0.01
CA PHE A 291 10.10 16.12 -1.02
C PHE A 291 11.25 16.98 -0.49
N PRO A 292 12.26 17.33 -1.32
CA PRO A 292 13.50 17.97 -0.85
C PRO A 292 13.33 19.30 -0.09
N HIS A 293 12.21 20.00 -0.32
CA HIS A 293 11.95 21.30 0.30
C HIS A 293 11.43 21.20 1.74
N ILE A 294 11.16 19.98 2.23
CA ILE A 294 10.55 19.72 3.54
C ILE A 294 11.60 19.34 4.59
N LEU A 295 12.79 18.98 4.15
CA LEU A 295 13.79 18.28 4.94
C LEU A 295 14.86 19.22 5.51
N ASP A 296 15.25 19.00 6.77
CA ASP A 296 16.53 19.48 7.29
C ASP A 296 17.71 18.71 6.65
N LYS A 297 18.18 19.20 5.50
CA LYS A 297 19.28 18.59 4.75
C LYS A 297 20.55 18.45 5.58
N LYS A 298 20.88 19.46 6.39
CA LYS A 298 22.11 19.46 7.17
C LYS A 298 22.09 18.34 8.21
N GLY A 299 20.98 18.20 8.93
CA GLY A 299 20.80 17.12 9.89
C GLY A 299 20.75 15.74 9.23
N LEU A 300 20.10 15.62 8.05
CA LEU A 300 20.14 14.36 7.28
C LEU A 300 21.57 13.98 6.87
N HIS A 301 22.35 14.90 6.30
CA HIS A 301 23.75 14.62 5.91
C HIS A 301 24.61 14.24 7.13
N ALA A 302 24.39 14.88 8.28
CA ALA A 302 25.07 14.53 9.52
C ALA A 302 24.70 13.13 10.03
N LEU A 303 23.48 12.65 9.76
CA LEU A 303 23.08 11.27 10.03
C LEU A 303 23.72 10.30 9.01
N MET A 304 23.67 10.65 7.73
CA MET A 304 24.25 9.85 6.65
C MET A 304 25.76 9.66 6.79
N SER A 305 26.51 10.66 7.27
CA SER A 305 27.96 10.55 7.45
C SER A 305 28.39 9.50 8.48
N LYS A 306 27.46 9.02 9.33
CA LYS A 306 27.71 7.93 10.29
C LYS A 306 27.70 6.55 9.65
N GLY A 307 27.15 6.41 8.44
CA GLY A 307 27.02 5.12 7.76
C GLY A 307 28.11 4.89 6.72
N LYS A 308 28.08 3.71 6.10
CA LYS A 308 28.98 3.39 4.99
C LYS A 308 28.48 4.12 3.75
N LEU A 309 29.22 5.12 3.30
CA LEU A 309 28.87 5.87 2.09
C LEU A 309 29.10 4.97 0.86
N LEU A 310 28.03 4.72 0.10
CA LEU A 310 28.13 4.00 -1.16
C LEU A 310 28.10 5.00 -2.32
N ARG A 311 29.29 5.36 -2.83
CA ARG A 311 29.38 6.15 -4.05
C ARG A 311 29.02 5.28 -5.25
N SER A 312 27.88 5.57 -5.90
CA SER A 312 27.48 4.86 -7.11
C SER A 312 28.45 5.21 -8.25
N ALA A 313 29.36 4.29 -8.58
CA ALA A 313 30.44 4.53 -9.54
C ALA A 313 29.99 4.90 -10.97
N LYS A 314 28.76 4.57 -11.41
CA LYS A 314 28.36 4.68 -12.83
C LYS A 314 26.86 4.90 -13.08
N ARG A 315 26.26 6.02 -12.64
CA ARG A 315 24.92 6.43 -13.14
C ARG A 315 24.98 7.78 -13.85
N ALA A 316 24.19 7.89 -14.92
CA ALA A 316 24.06 9.06 -15.77
C ALA A 316 23.89 10.36 -14.96
N SER A 317 24.50 11.44 -15.45
CA SER A 317 24.95 12.63 -14.71
C SER A 317 23.89 13.50 -14.01
N TRP A 318 22.63 13.07 -13.90
CA TRP A 318 21.54 13.94 -13.48
C TRP A 318 21.05 13.73 -12.06
N ILE A 319 21.45 12.64 -11.37
CA ILE A 319 21.10 12.42 -9.98
C ILE A 319 22.31 11.82 -9.24
N ARG A 320 23.00 12.67 -8.46
CA ARG A 320 24.07 12.24 -7.53
C ARG A 320 23.42 11.83 -6.23
N ASP A 321 22.89 10.62 -6.18
CA ASP A 321 22.35 10.06 -4.94
C ASP A 321 23.51 9.74 -3.99
N GLU A 322 23.70 10.56 -2.97
CA GLU A 322 24.46 10.10 -1.82
C GLU A 322 23.57 9.10 -1.07
N ILE A 323 24.07 7.87 -0.96
CA ILE A 323 23.37 6.81 -0.25
C ILE A 323 24.27 6.39 0.91
N SER A 324 23.74 6.49 2.12
CA SER A 324 24.38 5.95 3.29
C SER A 324 23.72 4.66 3.72
N PHE A 325 24.57 3.67 4.01
CA PHE A 325 24.17 2.31 4.26
C PHE A 325 24.55 1.88 5.69
N PHE A 326 23.60 1.26 6.38
CA PHE A 326 23.74 0.79 7.74
C PHE A 326 23.31 -0.67 7.85
N GLU A 327 24.12 -1.48 8.51
CA GLU A 327 23.83 -2.88 8.83
C GLU A 327 23.35 -2.96 10.27
N HIS A 328 22.35 -3.79 10.51
CA HIS A 328 21.95 -4.09 11.88
C HIS A 328 22.97 -5.01 12.53
N GLY A 329 23.30 -4.77 13.80
CA GLY A 329 24.34 -5.53 14.51
C GLY A 329 23.99 -7.00 14.75
N THR A 330 22.70 -7.32 14.90
CA THR A 330 22.22 -8.67 15.26
C THR A 330 21.28 -9.30 14.25
N GLU A 331 20.67 -8.51 13.36
CA GLU A 331 19.62 -8.97 12.45
C GLU A 331 20.11 -8.87 11.01
N LYS A 332 19.56 -9.70 10.12
CA LYS A 332 19.85 -9.61 8.68
C LYS A 332 19.07 -8.45 8.06
N SER A 333 19.17 -7.26 8.62
CA SER A 333 18.47 -6.06 8.15
C SER A 333 19.44 -4.93 7.85
N VAL A 334 18.95 -4.03 7.01
CA VAL A 334 19.68 -2.86 6.54
C VAL A 334 18.79 -1.63 6.61
N ALA A 335 19.40 -0.50 6.91
CA ALA A 335 18.80 0.81 6.73
C ALA A 335 19.59 1.58 5.68
N ILE A 336 18.87 2.27 4.81
CA ILE A 336 19.41 3.02 3.67
C ILE A 336 18.87 4.44 3.81
N LEU A 337 19.75 5.43 3.96
CA LEU A 337 19.39 6.84 3.92
C LEU A 337 19.82 7.49 2.61
N SER A 338 19.01 8.40 2.09
CA SER A 338 19.28 9.14 0.86
C SER A 338 18.65 10.53 0.91
N ASP A 339 19.28 11.47 0.23
CA ASP A 339 18.83 12.86 0.06
C ASP A 339 17.95 13.08 -1.20
N ASP A 340 17.78 12.08 -2.07
CA ASP A 340 16.97 12.14 -3.29
C ASP A 340 15.48 11.77 -3.04
N GLY A 341 14.91 12.42 -2.03
CA GLY A 341 13.49 12.30 -1.69
C GLY A 341 13.04 10.96 -1.07
N CYS A 342 13.91 9.95 -1.03
CA CYS A 342 13.69 8.75 -0.22
C CYS A 342 14.55 8.79 1.05
N LEU A 343 14.02 9.41 2.10
CA LEU A 343 14.76 9.72 3.32
C LEU A 343 15.35 8.48 4.00
N ILE A 344 14.54 7.43 4.16
CA ILE A 344 14.98 6.19 4.81
C ILE A 344 14.22 4.99 4.26
N ARG A 345 14.93 3.89 4.01
CA ARG A 345 14.38 2.56 3.71
C ARG A 345 14.98 1.54 4.66
N CYS A 346 14.13 0.77 5.32
CA CYS A 346 14.53 -0.32 6.19
C CYS A 346 14.04 -1.64 5.60
N PHE A 347 14.95 -2.60 5.44
CA PHE A 347 14.64 -3.93 4.90
C PHE A 347 15.23 -5.02 5.77
N THR A 348 14.51 -6.13 5.92
CA THR A 348 15.05 -7.38 6.47
C THR A 348 15.18 -8.40 5.34
N CYS A 349 16.33 -9.07 5.26
CA CYS A 349 16.53 -10.17 4.34
C CYS A 349 15.72 -11.39 4.81
N GLU A 350 14.83 -11.86 3.95
CA GLU A 350 13.95 -13.00 4.23
C GLU A 350 14.35 -14.26 3.45
N CYS A 351 15.55 -14.31 2.86
CA CYS A 351 15.96 -15.44 2.02
C CYS A 351 15.99 -16.78 2.79
N ASP A 352 16.19 -16.75 4.10
CA ASP A 352 16.21 -17.96 4.93
C ASP A 352 14.79 -18.46 5.27
N THR A 353 13.80 -17.57 5.25
CA THR A 353 12.43 -17.85 5.70
C THR A 353 11.41 -17.85 4.56
N SER A 354 11.73 -17.25 3.42
CA SER A 354 10.85 -17.08 2.28
C SER A 354 11.60 -17.17 0.96
N LYS A 355 10.99 -17.83 -0.03
CA LYS A 355 11.47 -17.82 -1.42
C LYS A 355 11.42 -16.42 -2.05
N LYS A 356 10.53 -15.56 -1.53
CA LYS A 356 10.38 -14.16 -1.95
C LYS A 356 10.97 -13.28 -0.85
N CYS A 357 12.07 -12.61 -1.15
CA CYS A 357 12.73 -11.65 -0.26
C CYS A 357 12.56 -10.25 -0.85
N LEU A 358 11.80 -9.39 -0.16
CA LEU A 358 11.51 -8.02 -0.63
C LEU A 358 12.79 -7.20 -0.79
N PHE A 359 13.76 -7.37 0.12
CA PHE A 359 15.06 -6.71 0.02
C PHE A 359 15.80 -7.08 -1.29
N LYS A 360 15.79 -8.37 -1.66
CA LYS A 360 16.40 -8.86 -2.90
C LYS A 360 15.70 -8.32 -4.14
N GLU A 361 14.37 -8.18 -4.09
CA GLU A 361 13.56 -7.68 -5.20
C GLU A 361 13.75 -6.18 -5.42
N ARG A 362 13.72 -5.38 -4.34
CA ARG A 362 13.83 -3.91 -4.41
C ARG A 362 15.26 -3.40 -4.57
N SER A 363 16.22 -4.08 -3.94
CA SER A 363 17.61 -3.63 -3.86
C SER A 363 18.59 -4.80 -4.10
N PRO A 364 18.54 -5.46 -5.28
CA PRO A 364 19.33 -6.67 -5.54
C PRO A 364 20.85 -6.46 -5.40
N ARG A 365 21.36 -5.26 -5.70
CA ARG A 365 22.78 -4.90 -5.54
C ARG A 365 23.19 -4.90 -4.07
N LEU A 366 22.47 -4.17 -3.23
CA LEU A 366 22.74 -4.09 -1.79
C LEU A 366 22.55 -5.45 -1.11
N HIS A 367 21.55 -6.22 -1.55
CA HIS A 367 21.36 -7.58 -1.07
C HIS A 367 22.55 -8.50 -1.38
N LYS A 368 23.18 -8.37 -2.56
CA LYS A 368 24.41 -9.13 -2.88
C LYS A 368 25.59 -8.70 -2.01
N LEU A 369 25.76 -7.40 -1.79
CA LEU A 369 26.83 -6.86 -0.93
C LEU A 369 26.71 -7.37 0.51
N GLN A 370 25.50 -7.32 1.09
CA GLN A 370 25.23 -7.86 2.43
C GLN A 370 25.55 -9.36 2.50
N LYS A 371 25.16 -10.14 1.48
CA LYS A 371 25.38 -11.59 1.47
C LYS A 371 26.85 -11.98 1.38
N ASN A 372 27.66 -11.21 0.65
CA ASN A 372 29.05 -11.56 0.38
C ASN A 372 30.02 -11.13 1.49
N GLY A 373 29.56 -10.43 2.54
CA GLY A 373 30.45 -9.85 3.54
C GLY A 373 31.43 -8.81 2.99
N MET A 374 31.27 -8.41 1.72
CA MET A 374 32.15 -7.47 0.98
C MET A 374 31.98 -6.01 1.41
N LEU A 375 31.25 -5.75 2.49
CA LEU A 375 31.10 -4.43 3.08
C LEU A 375 32.14 -4.14 4.17
N VAL A 376 33.14 -5.01 4.32
CA VAL A 376 34.26 -4.85 5.23
C VAL A 376 35.47 -4.36 4.44
N ASN A 377 35.63 -3.03 4.40
CA ASN A 377 36.90 -2.29 4.26
C ASN A 377 37.82 -2.45 3.03
N ASP A 378 37.42 -3.13 1.95
CA ASP A 378 38.26 -3.09 0.76
C ASP A 378 38.04 -1.77 0.02
N GLY A 379 39.05 -0.88 0.07
CA GLY A 379 39.22 0.28 -0.79
C GLY A 379 39.34 -0.15 -2.25
N LEU A 380 38.26 -0.66 -2.81
CA LEU A 380 38.14 -0.99 -4.21
C LEU A 380 37.80 0.29 -4.96
N ASP A 381 38.84 0.88 -5.56
CA ASP A 381 38.70 1.77 -6.70
C ASP A 381 37.94 1.01 -7.82
N PHE A 382 36.75 1.50 -8.18
CA PHE A 382 35.82 0.92 -9.18
C PHE A 382 35.73 1.75 -10.46
#